data_AF-A0A7W3N4U7-F1
#
_entry.id   AF-A0A7W3N4U7-F1
#
_cell.length_a   1.000
_cell.length_b   1.000
_cell.length_c   1.000
_cell.angle_alpha   90.00
_cell.angle_beta   90.00
_cell.angle_gamma   90.00
#
_symmetry.space_group_name_H-M   'P 1'
#
loop_
_entity.id
_entity.type
_entity.pdbx_description
1 polymer ?
#
loop_
_entity_poly.entity_id
_entity_poly.type
_entity_poly.pdbx_seq_one_letter_code
_entity_poly.pdbx_strand_id
1 'polypeptide(L)' 'MPDPVEHTDVGAYALGLLEDADRRAFEEHLAGCPACAAELRRLTGAADALRALRDDPGADQRPSGQDRPQSTASGPRGPE' A
#
# COMPACT_ATOMS: atom_id res chain seq x y z
N MET A 1 -28.43 4.70 12.09
CA MET A 1 -28.55 3.27 11.73
C MET A 1 -27.15 2.87 11.31
N PRO A 2 -26.55 1.76 11.80
CA PRO A 2 -25.24 1.37 11.31
C PRO A 2 -25.38 1.00 9.83
N ASP A 3 -24.64 1.70 8.98
CA ASP A 3 -24.61 1.51 7.54
C ASP A 3 -24.20 0.06 7.18
N PRO A 4 -24.69 -0.48 6.05
CA PRO A 4 -24.27 -1.80 5.59
C PRO A 4 -22.75 -1.80 5.47
N VAL A 5 -22.10 -2.71 6.20
CA VAL A 5 -20.65 -2.88 6.17
C VAL A 5 -20.22 -3.12 4.72
N GLU A 6 -19.53 -2.13 4.15
CA GLU A 6 -19.13 -2.14 2.74
C GLU A 6 -17.84 -2.95 2.59
N HIS A 7 -17.57 -3.48 1.39
CA HIS A 7 -16.31 -4.17 1.13
C HIS A 7 -15.06 -3.30 1.35
N THR A 8 -15.22 -1.98 1.28
CA THR A 8 -14.21 -0.98 1.66
C THR A 8 -13.75 -1.15 3.12
N ASP A 9 -14.64 -1.58 4.01
CA ASP A 9 -14.34 -1.80 5.44
C ASP A 9 -13.43 -3.01 5.66
N VAL A 10 -13.48 -4.02 4.78
CA VAL A 10 -12.57 -5.18 4.82
C VAL A 10 -11.12 -4.75 4.61
N GLY A 11 -10.89 -3.85 3.65
CA GLY A 11 -9.56 -3.29 3.39
C GLY A 11 -9.08 -2.40 4.53
N ALA A 12 -9.95 -1.56 5.06
CA ALA A 12 -9.66 -0.73 6.23
C ALA A 12 -9.34 -1.58 7.47
N TYR A 13 -10.08 -2.68 7.69
CA TYR A 13 -9.82 -3.65 8.76
C TYR A 13 -8.45 -4.31 8.60
N ALA A 14 -8.13 -4.83 7.40
CA ALA A 14 -6.86 -5.50 7.14
C ALA A 14 -5.65 -4.58 7.35
N LEU A 15 -5.81 -3.28 7.09
CA LEU A 15 -4.77 -2.26 7.28
C LEU A 15 -4.76 -1.63 8.68
N GLY A 16 -5.73 -1.97 9.55
CA GLY A 16 -5.85 -1.41 10.89
C GLY A 16 -6.27 0.06 10.92
N LEU A 17 -7.07 0.51 9.94
CA LEU A 17 -7.50 1.90 9.76
C LEU A 17 -8.89 2.20 10.35
N LEU A 18 -9.64 1.18 10.77
CA LEU A 18 -10.96 1.35 11.40
C LEU A 18 -10.82 1.88 12.82
N GLU A 19 -11.75 2.73 13.22
CA GLU A 19 -11.92 3.13 14.62
C GLU A 19 -12.46 1.95 15.46
N ASP A 20 -12.35 2.05 16.78
CA ASP A 20 -12.74 0.96 17.69
C ASP A 20 -14.21 0.53 17.56
N ALA A 21 -15.11 1.48 17.31
CA ALA A 21 -16.54 1.20 17.14
C ALA A 21 -16.80 0.42 15.84
N ASP A 22 -16.26 0.91 14.73
CA ASP A 22 -16.45 0.30 13.41
C ASP A 22 -15.75 -1.06 13.33
N ARG A 23 -14.58 -1.20 13.97
CA ARG A 23 -13.88 -2.49 14.09
C ARG A 23 -14.77 -3.55 14.74
N ARG A 24 -15.45 -3.22 15.84
CA ARG A 24 -16.34 -4.17 16.54
C ARG A 24 -17.55 -4.55 15.69
N ALA A 25 -18.18 -3.56 15.04
CA ALA A 25 -19.29 -3.81 14.13
C ALA A 25 -18.87 -4.71 12.96
N PHE A 26 -17.67 -4.49 12.42
CA PHE A 26 -17.10 -5.32 11.37
C PHE A 26 -16.80 -6.75 11.85
N GLU A 27 -16.29 -6.94 13.07
CA GLU A 27 -16.05 -8.26 13.66
C GLU A 27 -17.34 -9.07 13.86
N GLU A 28 -18.43 -8.43 14.29
CA GLU A 28 -19.75 -9.07 14.37
C GLU A 28 -20.24 -9.51 12.98
N HIS A 29 -20.05 -8.69 11.95
CA HIS A 29 -20.37 -9.06 10.57
C HIS A 29 -19.48 -10.21 10.07
N LEU A 30 -18.18 -10.19 10.40
CA LEU A 30 -17.21 -11.19 9.95
C LEU A 30 -17.54 -12.60 10.47
N ALA A 31 -18.13 -12.68 11.67
CA ALA A 31 -18.61 -13.93 12.24
C ALA A 31 -19.76 -14.56 11.43
N GLY A 32 -20.55 -13.76 10.71
CA GLY A 32 -21.71 -14.20 9.93
C GLY A 32 -21.50 -14.23 8.41
N CYS A 33 -20.45 -13.61 7.87
CA CYS A 33 -20.27 -13.42 6.43
C CYS A 33 -19.02 -14.14 5.88
N PRO A 34 -19.16 -15.33 5.28
CA PRO A 34 -18.02 -16.09 4.74
C PRO A 34 -17.34 -15.40 3.54
N ALA A 35 -18.05 -14.56 2.80
CA ALA A 35 -17.50 -13.78 1.69
C ALA A 35 -16.50 -12.74 2.19
N CYS A 36 -16.84 -11.98 3.23
CA CYS A 36 -15.94 -11.02 3.87
C CYS A 36 -14.75 -11.72 4.53
N ALA A 37 -14.94 -12.90 5.12
CA ALA A 37 -13.84 -13.70 5.66
C ALA A 37 -12.88 -14.21 4.56
N ALA A 38 -13.41 -14.61 3.39
CA ALA A 38 -12.59 -15.04 2.25
C ALA A 38 -11.79 -13.86 1.67
N GLU A 39 -12.43 -12.71 1.54
CA GLU A 39 -11.79 -11.50 1.05
C GLU A 39 -10.72 -10.99 2.02
N LEU A 40 -10.99 -11.00 3.33
CA LEU A 40 -10.01 -10.63 4.34
C LEU A 40 -8.74 -11.47 4.22
N ARG A 41 -8.86 -12.80 4.09
CA ARG A 41 -7.70 -13.69 3.89
C ARG A 41 -6.88 -13.33 2.65
N ARG A 42 -7.54 -12.91 1.57
CA ARG A 42 -6.87 -12.49 0.33
C ARG A 42 -6.11 -11.17 0.53
N LEU A 43 -6.67 -10.24 1.30
CA LEU A 43 -6.09 -8.93 1.56
C LEU A 43 -4.99 -8.96 2.63
N THR A 44 -5.08 -9.81 3.65
CA THR A 44 -4.06 -9.90 4.73
C THR A 44 -2.67 -10.15 4.16
N GLY A 45 -2.52 -11.03 3.17
CA GLY A 45 -1.21 -11.26 2.54
C GLY A 45 -0.64 -10.02 1.84
N ALA A 46 -1.47 -9.18 1.23
CA ALA A 46 -1.04 -7.91 0.65
C ALA A 46 -0.73 -6.86 1.73
N ALA A 47 -1.53 -6.81 2.80
CA ALA A 47 -1.31 -5.92 3.94
C ALA A 47 0.00 -6.23 4.66
N ASP A 48 0.32 -7.52 4.89
CA ASP A 48 1.59 -7.96 5.47
C ASP A 48 2.78 -7.55 4.61
N ALA A 49 2.69 -7.73 3.28
CA ALA A 49 3.74 -7.30 2.36
C ALA A 49 3.97 -5.78 2.43
N LEU A 50 2.90 -4.98 2.47
CA LEU A 50 2.99 -3.53 2.61
C LEU A 50 3.55 -3.10 3.97
N ARG A 51 3.21 -3.82 5.05
CA ARG A 51 3.76 -3.59 6.39
C ARG A 51 5.26 -3.86 6.41
N ALA A 52 5.68 -4.99 5.83
CA ALA A 52 7.10 -5.36 5.73
C ALA A 52 7.92 -4.28 4.99
N LEU A 53 7.39 -3.70 3.91
CA LEU A 53 8.04 -2.60 3.19
C LEU A 53 8.17 -1.31 4.01
N ARG A 54 7.22 -1.04 4.92
CA ARG A 54 7.27 0.14 5.80
C ARG A 54 8.29 -0.05 6.93
N ASP A 55 8.39 -1.26 7.46
CA ASP A 55 9.33 -1.61 8.53
C ASP A 55 10.75 -1.87 8.00
N ASP A 56 10.93 -2.05 6.69
CA ASP A 56 12.25 -2.22 6.07
C ASP A 56 13.04 -0.90 6.06
N PRO A 57 14.14 -0.78 6.82
CA PRO A 57 14.98 0.42 6.83
C PRO A 57 15.79 0.60 5.53
N GLY A 58 15.67 -0.33 4.58
CA GLY A 58 16.29 -0.31 3.26
C GLY A 58 15.40 0.21 2.14
N ALA A 59 14.08 0.29 2.33
CA ALA A 59 13.13 0.71 1.30
C ALA A 59 13.27 2.19 0.92
N ASP A 60 13.81 3.01 1.83
CA ASP A 60 14.19 4.41 1.58
C ASP A 60 15.56 4.55 0.88
N GLN A 61 16.34 3.47 0.75
CA GLN A 61 17.60 3.49 0.02
C GLN A 61 17.32 3.51 -1.49
N ARG A 62 16.91 4.69 -2.00
CA ARG A 62 17.05 5.00 -3.43
C ARG A 62 18.51 4.71 -3.78
N PRO A 63 18.81 3.85 -4.77
CA PRO A 63 20.19 3.68 -5.21
C PRO A 63 20.70 5.05 -5.67
N SER A 64 21.54 5.66 -4.84
CA SER A 64 22.29 6.85 -5.22
C SER A 64 23.30 6.42 -6.27
N GLY A 65 23.03 6.79 -7.52
CA GLY A 65 23.96 6.55 -8.62
C GLY A 65 23.35 5.75 -9.75
N GLN A 66 22.54 6.42 -10.57
CA GLN A 66 22.72 6.24 -12.01
C GLN A 66 23.17 7.60 -12.53
N ASP A 67 24.49 7.72 -12.58
CA ASP A 67 25.26 8.69 -13.34
C ASP A 67 24.54 8.93 -14.68
N ARG A 68 23.90 10.10 -14.80
CA ARG A 68 23.44 10.56 -16.10
C ARG A 68 24.71 11.01 -16.81
N PRO A 69 25.18 10.32 -17.86
CA PRO A 69 26.36 10.77 -18.57
C PRO A 69 26.06 12.19 -19.07
N GLN A 70 26.88 13.13 -18.63
CA GLN A 70 26.84 14.49 -19.11
C GLN A 70 27.06 14.41 -20.63
N SER A 71 26.03 14.73 -21.42
CA SER A 71 26.20 14.99 -22.84
C SER A 71 27.11 16.21 -23.01
N THR A 72 28.42 15.99 -22.93
CA THR A 72 29.45 16.93 -23.38
C THR A 72 29.56 16.81 -24.89
N ALA A 73 28.54 17.29 -25.60
CA ALA A 73 28.75 17.67 -26.99
C ALA A 73 29.49 19.00 -27.02
N SER A 74 30.81 18.94 -26.78
CA SER A 74 31.75 19.95 -27.24
C SER A 74 32.19 19.58 -28.66
N GLY A 75 31.85 20.40 -29.63
CA GLY A 75 32.33 20.34 -31.03
C GLY A 75 32.23 21.72 -31.68
N PRO A 76 33.19 22.12 -32.54
CA PRO A 76 33.76 23.47 -32.53
C PRO A 76 33.05 24.50 -33.42
N ARG A 77 33.37 25.78 -33.16
CA ARG A 77 33.13 26.94 -34.04
C ARG A 77 33.52 26.65 -35.50
N GLY A 78 32.63 26.99 -36.44
CA GLY A 78 32.93 27.21 -37.85
C GLY A 78 32.25 28.50 -38.35
N PRO A 79 32.88 29.31 -39.22
CA PRO A 79 32.36 30.61 -39.65
C PRO A 79 31.60 30.53 -41.00
N GLU A 80 30.49 31.26 -41.14
CA GLU A 80 30.03 31.93 -42.38
C GLU A 80 29.26 33.22 -42.04
#